data_AF-A0A2P8WDC0-F1
#
_entry.id   AF-A0A2P8WDC0-F1
#
_cell.length_a   1.000
_cell.length_b   1.000
_cell.length_c   1.000
_cell.angle_alpha   90.00
_cell.angle_beta   90.00
_cell.angle_gamma   90.00
#
_symmetry.space_group_name_H-M   'P 1'
#
loop_
_entity.id
_entity.type
_entity.pdbx_description
1 polymer ?
#
loop_
_entity_poly.entity_id
_entity_poly.type
_entity_poly.pdbx_seq_one_letter_code
_entity_poly.pdbx_strand_id
1 'polypeptide(L)'
;MIQTTHTHRPPWQCQTRHPSPQLPASIRLGLTQLGLGLAIALMATGVSAISPQPSLRLGLGAAQAQTSGGTFSDQQVRSYAAAVLTIDSSRESALAAVRTMLEEEGLSTNQVDLSCTSIRSLNRLPNSIRADVRETMVGFCNQAGDIVTDSGLSVEQFNAMTAAHQSNPQLAERIAAAITQIKTEQQR
;
A
#
# COMPACT_ATOMS: atom_id res chain seq x y z
N MET A 1 11.70 -7.78 -24.56
CA MET A 1 11.69 -6.95 -23.35
C MET A 1 10.42 -7.29 -22.60
N ILE A 2 10.52 -7.99 -21.47
CA ILE A 2 9.36 -8.28 -20.64
C ILE A 2 9.27 -7.11 -19.66
N GLN A 3 8.33 -6.21 -19.88
CA GLN A 3 7.99 -5.19 -18.89
C GLN A 3 7.44 -5.92 -17.67
N THR A 4 8.25 -6.01 -16.62
CA THR A 4 7.74 -6.34 -15.29
C THR A 4 6.93 -5.13 -14.82
N THR A 5 5.62 -5.20 -15.03
CA THR A 5 4.67 -4.31 -14.38
C THR A 5 4.77 -4.55 -12.87
N HIS A 6 5.43 -3.63 -12.16
CA HIS A 6 5.31 -3.54 -10.72
C HIS A 6 3.88 -3.10 -10.41
N THR A 7 2.98 -4.07 -10.24
CA THR A 7 1.65 -3.84 -9.69
C THR A 7 1.82 -3.31 -8.28
N HIS A 8 1.46 -2.04 -8.08
CA HIS A 8 1.35 -1.42 -6.78
C HIS A 8 0.27 -2.18 -6.02
N ARG A 9 0.67 -3.00 -5.06
CA ARG A 9 -0.26 -3.87 -4.32
C ARG A 9 -1.00 -3.04 -3.27
N PRO A 10 -2.31 -3.25 -3.07
CA PRO A 10 -3.04 -2.68 -1.94
C PRO A 10 -2.32 -2.97 -0.62
N PRO A 11 -2.30 -2.03 0.33
CA PRO A 11 -1.62 -2.22 1.61
C PRO A 11 -2.23 -3.32 2.50
N TRP A 12 -3.41 -3.85 2.16
CA TRP A 12 -4.09 -4.98 2.84
C TRP A 12 -3.99 -6.32 2.12
N GLN A 13 -3.48 -6.41 0.88
CA GLN A 13 -3.31 -7.73 0.26
C GLN A 13 -2.09 -8.45 0.83
N CYS A 14 -2.34 -9.56 1.53
CA CYS A 14 -1.26 -10.46 1.89
C CYS A 14 -0.54 -10.96 0.65
N GLN A 15 0.80 -11.02 0.73
CA GLN A 15 1.62 -11.64 -0.30
C GLN A 15 1.40 -13.15 -0.25
N THR A 16 0.23 -13.61 -0.71
CA THR A 16 0.05 -15.00 -1.09
C THR A 16 1.05 -15.23 -2.22
N ARG A 17 1.99 -16.15 -2.00
CA ARG A 17 2.77 -16.71 -3.10
C ARG A 17 1.75 -17.46 -3.95
N HIS A 18 1.20 -16.80 -4.97
CA HIS A 18 0.68 -17.53 -6.11
C HIS A 18 1.83 -18.40 -6.64
N PRO A 19 1.63 -19.71 -6.86
CA PRO A 19 2.64 -20.51 -7.56
C PRO A 19 2.83 -19.87 -8.93
N SER A 20 4.00 -19.25 -9.14
CA SER A 20 4.35 -18.71 -10.44
C SER A 20 4.37 -19.88 -11.44
N PRO A 21 3.70 -19.79 -12.59
CA PRO A 21 3.91 -20.75 -13.65
C PRO A 21 5.38 -20.66 -14.06
N GLN A 22 6.10 -21.78 -13.94
CA GLN A 22 7.50 -21.85 -14.34
C GLN A 22 7.58 -21.64 -15.85
N LEU A 23 8.07 -20.47 -16.26
CA LEU A 23 8.49 -20.23 -17.63
C LEU A 23 9.88 -20.87 -17.81
N PRO A 24 10.10 -21.65 -18.89
CA PRO A 24 11.37 -22.31 -19.12
C PRO A 24 12.49 -21.31 -19.37
N ALA A 25 13.66 -21.62 -18.81
CA ALA A 25 14.89 -20.86 -18.92
C ALA A 25 15.43 -20.93 -20.36
N SER A 26 15.14 -19.91 -21.16
CA SER A 26 15.79 -19.70 -22.45
C SER A 26 16.96 -18.72 -22.30
N ILE A 27 18.15 -19.32 -22.32
CA ILE A 27 19.44 -18.85 -22.85
C ILE A 27 19.47 -17.37 -23.31
N ARG A 28 20.32 -16.56 -22.68
CA ARG A 28 20.84 -15.33 -23.28
C ARG A 28 22.37 -15.31 -23.25
N LEU A 29 22.92 -15.49 -24.45
CA LEU A 29 24.30 -15.24 -24.82
C LEU A 29 24.51 -13.73 -25.07
N GLY A 30 25.69 -13.23 -24.74
CA GLY A 30 26.22 -11.94 -25.20
C GLY A 30 26.10 -10.80 -24.18
N LEU A 31 27.05 -9.88 -24.07
CA LEU A 31 28.30 -9.66 -24.77
C LEU A 31 29.11 -8.72 -23.86
N THR A 32 30.38 -9.02 -23.62
CA THR A 32 31.32 -8.17 -22.86
C THR A 32 31.67 -6.91 -23.65
N GLN A 33 31.57 -5.74 -23.01
CA GLN A 33 32.32 -4.54 -23.43
C GLN A 33 33.01 -3.88 -22.23
N LEU A 34 34.34 -3.84 -22.34
CA LEU A 34 35.27 -3.02 -21.58
C LEU A 34 35.08 -1.54 -21.94
N GLY A 35 35.05 -0.67 -20.94
CA GLY A 35 35.04 0.78 -21.11
C GLY A 35 35.67 1.47 -19.90
N LEU A 36 37.00 1.61 -19.96
CA LEU A 36 37.84 2.35 -19.03
C LEU A 36 37.58 3.85 -19.19
N GLY A 37 37.41 4.59 -18.09
CA GLY A 37 37.22 6.04 -18.13
C GLY A 37 37.42 6.70 -16.77
N LEU A 38 38.68 6.96 -16.41
CA LEU A 38 39.12 7.75 -15.26
C LEU A 38 39.23 9.22 -15.70
N ALA A 39 38.55 10.15 -15.01
CA ALA A 39 38.89 11.57 -15.08
C ALA A 39 38.52 12.27 -13.75
N ILE A 40 39.46 13.08 -13.28
CA ILE A 40 39.56 13.68 -11.95
C ILE A 40 39.28 15.20 -12.04
N ALA A 41 38.62 15.73 -10.99
CA ALA A 41 38.64 17.08 -10.42
C ALA A 41 38.25 18.33 -11.25
N LEU A 42 37.44 19.22 -10.65
CA LEU A 42 37.91 20.44 -9.95
C LEU A 42 36.73 21.28 -9.44
N MET A 43 36.93 21.86 -8.27
CA MET A 43 36.05 22.79 -7.56
C MET A 43 35.92 24.12 -8.30
N ALA A 44 34.72 24.72 -8.30
CA ALA A 44 34.55 26.16 -8.50
C ALA A 44 33.34 26.66 -7.71
N THR A 45 33.63 27.40 -6.65
CA THR A 45 32.70 28.31 -5.96
C THR A 45 32.37 29.49 -6.87
N GLY A 46 31.09 29.78 -7.07
CA GLY A 46 30.63 30.96 -7.81
C GLY A 46 29.30 31.46 -7.25
N VAL A 47 29.33 32.65 -6.66
CA VAL A 47 28.19 33.38 -6.07
C VAL A 47 27.58 34.33 -7.11
N SER A 48 26.25 34.43 -7.07
CA SER A 48 25.37 35.51 -7.58
C SER A 48 25.21 35.72 -9.09
N ALA A 49 23.97 35.52 -9.57
CA ALA A 49 23.24 36.53 -10.33
C ALA A 49 21.74 36.19 -10.36
N ILE A 50 20.90 37.06 -9.77
CA ILE A 50 19.46 37.09 -9.99
C ILE A 50 19.23 37.76 -11.34
N SER A 51 18.49 37.12 -12.23
CA SER A 51 17.82 37.76 -13.36
C SER A 51 16.54 36.98 -13.70
N PRO A 52 15.39 37.66 -13.90
CA PRO A 52 14.13 37.01 -14.18
C PRO A 52 13.98 36.80 -15.70
N GLN A 53 13.41 35.66 -16.12
CA GLN A 53 12.30 35.61 -17.07
C GLN A 53 11.75 34.18 -17.28
N PRO A 54 10.46 34.06 -17.63
CA PRO A 54 9.73 32.80 -17.71
C PRO A 54 9.84 32.18 -19.10
N SER A 55 9.86 30.86 -19.17
CA SER A 55 9.49 30.12 -20.38
C SER A 55 9.08 28.71 -19.99
N LEU A 56 7.78 28.47 -20.12
CA LEU A 56 7.10 27.18 -20.16
C LEU A 56 7.99 26.11 -20.83
N ARG A 57 8.35 25.06 -20.09
CA ARG A 57 8.78 23.81 -20.70
C ARG A 57 7.64 22.81 -20.59
N LEU A 58 6.87 22.72 -21.67
CA LEU A 58 6.17 21.51 -22.07
C LEU A 58 7.23 20.40 -22.22
N GLY A 59 7.43 19.65 -21.14
CA GLY A 59 8.12 18.36 -21.17
C GLY A 59 7.08 17.26 -21.02
N LEU A 60 6.58 16.76 -22.15
CA LEU A 60 5.85 15.50 -22.22
C LEU A 60 6.73 14.40 -21.62
N GLY A 61 6.30 13.81 -20.52
CA GLY A 61 7.08 12.72 -19.90
C GLY A 61 6.76 12.35 -18.45
N ALA A 62 5.67 12.84 -17.87
CA ALA A 62 4.99 12.10 -16.82
C ALA A 62 3.56 11.90 -17.32
N ALA A 63 3.30 10.73 -17.89
CA ALA A 63 1.95 10.18 -17.86
C ALA A 63 1.59 10.04 -16.37
N GLN A 64 1.12 11.13 -15.77
CA GLN A 64 0.29 11.04 -14.59
C GLN A 64 -0.83 10.11 -15.01
N ALA A 65 -0.90 8.95 -14.38
CA ALA A 65 -2.04 8.07 -14.51
C ALA A 65 -3.26 8.83 -13.98
N GLN A 66 -3.86 9.65 -14.84
CA GLN A 66 -5.21 10.17 -14.67
C GLN A 66 -6.16 9.04 -15.07
N THR A 67 -6.16 7.97 -14.28
CA THR A 67 -7.15 6.90 -14.39
C THR A 67 -7.84 6.77 -13.04
N SER A 68 -8.56 7.84 -12.67
CA SER A 68 -9.76 7.87 -11.81
C SER A 68 -10.31 9.31 -11.79
N GLY A 69 -10.45 9.92 -12.98
CA GLY A 69 -10.95 11.29 -13.15
C GLY A 69 -12.48 11.42 -13.03
N GLY A 70 -13.10 10.64 -12.16
CA GLY A 70 -14.48 10.83 -11.75
C GLY A 70 -14.50 11.30 -10.30
N THR A 71 -15.15 12.42 -10.02
CA THR A 71 -15.52 12.79 -8.65
C THR A 71 -16.20 11.59 -7.99
N PHE A 72 -15.63 11.06 -6.90
CA PHE A 72 -16.23 9.94 -6.17
C PHE A 72 -17.65 10.32 -5.75
N SER A 73 -18.63 9.47 -6.06
CA SER A 73 -20.04 9.72 -5.73
C SER A 73 -20.26 9.67 -4.21
N ASP A 74 -21.35 10.28 -3.73
CA ASP A 74 -21.68 10.22 -2.29
C ASP A 74 -21.92 8.79 -1.82
N GLN A 75 -22.49 7.94 -2.67
CA GLN A 75 -22.64 6.52 -2.39
C GLN A 75 -21.29 5.82 -2.25
N GLN A 76 -20.33 6.09 -3.14
CA GLN A 76 -18.97 5.54 -3.02
C GLN A 76 -18.26 6.01 -1.75
N VAL A 77 -18.42 7.29 -1.40
CA VAL A 77 -17.89 7.85 -0.13
C VAL A 77 -18.50 7.15 1.07
N ARG A 78 -19.81 6.94 1.10
CA ARG A 78 -20.48 6.24 2.20
C ARG A 78 -20.07 4.77 2.28
N SER A 79 -19.99 4.06 1.16
CA SER A 79 -19.48 2.68 1.11
C SER A 79 -18.03 2.58 1.59
N TYR A 80 -17.17 3.51 1.18
CA TYR A 80 -15.77 3.56 1.62
C TYR A 80 -15.67 3.79 3.13
N ALA A 81 -16.42 4.77 3.65
CA ALA A 81 -16.47 5.06 5.09
C ALA A 81 -16.96 3.86 5.91
N ALA A 82 -17.99 3.16 5.44
CA ALA A 82 -18.50 1.95 6.09
C ALA A 82 -17.46 0.83 6.08
N ALA A 83 -16.82 0.57 4.93
CA ALA A 83 -15.77 -0.43 4.82
C ALA A 83 -14.58 -0.13 5.75
N VAL A 84 -14.12 1.12 5.82
CA VAL A 84 -13.03 1.52 6.74
C VAL A 84 -13.39 1.23 8.19
N LEU A 85 -14.59 1.56 8.64
CA LEU A 85 -15.01 1.31 10.03
C LEU A 85 -15.02 -0.19 10.37
N THR A 86 -15.53 -1.02 9.46
CA THR A 86 -15.56 -2.47 9.66
C THR A 86 -14.16 -3.09 9.59
N ILE A 87 -13.31 -2.65 8.65
CA ILE A 87 -11.91 -3.08 8.55
C ILE A 87 -11.15 -2.70 9.82
N ASP A 88 -11.33 -1.48 10.34
CA ASP A 88 -10.69 -1.02 11.56
C ASP A 88 -11.09 -1.91 12.76
N SER A 89 -12.38 -2.24 12.90
CA SER A 89 -12.84 -3.14 13.95
C SER A 89 -12.24 -4.55 13.83
N SER A 90 -12.18 -5.10 12.61
CA SER A 90 -11.55 -6.39 12.34
C SER A 90 -10.04 -6.35 12.65
N ARG A 91 -9.36 -5.25 12.31
CA ARG A 91 -7.94 -5.03 12.61
C ARG A 91 -7.67 -5.06 14.10
N GLU A 92 -8.45 -4.34 14.90
CA GLU A 92 -8.27 -4.32 16.35
C GLU A 92 -8.46 -5.73 16.97
N SER A 93 -9.42 -6.50 16.46
CA SER A 93 -9.63 -7.89 16.90
C SER A 93 -8.44 -8.79 16.58
N ALA A 94 -7.91 -8.71 15.36
CA ALA A 94 -6.74 -9.49 14.95
C ALA A 94 -5.49 -9.10 15.75
N LEU A 95 -5.27 -7.80 15.97
CA LEU A 95 -4.15 -7.31 16.77
C LEU A 95 -4.26 -7.73 18.23
N ALA A 96 -5.47 -7.77 18.80
CA ALA A 96 -5.70 -8.26 20.15
C ALA A 96 -5.33 -9.75 20.26
N ALA A 97 -5.78 -10.58 19.31
CA ALA A 97 -5.45 -12.00 19.29
C ALA A 97 -3.93 -12.24 19.18
N VAL A 98 -3.26 -11.53 18.26
CA VAL A 98 -1.79 -11.62 18.12
C VAL A 98 -1.08 -11.13 19.37
N ARG A 99 -1.56 -10.05 20.02
CA ARG A 99 -0.97 -9.56 21.26
C ARG A 99 -1.01 -10.63 22.36
N THR A 100 -2.14 -11.31 22.53
CA THR A 100 -2.27 -12.41 23.50
C THR A 100 -1.26 -13.52 23.23
N MET A 101 -1.13 -13.98 21.98
CA MET A 101 -0.15 -15.02 21.60
C MET A 101 1.30 -14.60 21.90
N LEU A 102 1.62 -13.32 21.68
CA LEU A 102 2.96 -12.80 21.96
C LEU A 102 3.24 -12.68 23.45
N GLU A 103 2.27 -12.20 24.23
CA GLU A 103 2.40 -12.04 25.69
C GLU A 103 2.60 -13.37 26.40
N GLU A 104 1.94 -14.45 25.94
CA GLU A 104 2.13 -15.81 26.44
C GLU A 104 3.57 -16.33 26.25
N GLU A 105 4.27 -15.85 25.22
CA GLU A 105 5.68 -16.14 24.93
C GLU A 105 6.65 -15.08 25.50
N GLY A 106 6.15 -14.10 26.27
CA GLY A 106 6.95 -13.02 26.83
C GLY A 106 7.47 -12.00 25.79
N LEU A 107 6.81 -11.90 24.64
CA LEU A 107 7.18 -11.02 23.52
C LEU A 107 6.25 -9.80 23.43
N SER A 108 6.72 -8.76 22.73
CA SER A 108 5.93 -7.53 22.48
C SER A 108 5.62 -7.35 21.00
N THR A 109 4.43 -6.82 20.69
CA THR A 109 3.98 -6.49 19.33
C THR A 109 4.94 -5.56 18.58
N ASN A 110 5.73 -4.75 19.28
CA ASN A 110 6.68 -3.81 18.66
C ASN A 110 7.88 -4.50 17.99
N GLN A 111 8.10 -5.79 18.26
CA GLN A 111 9.23 -6.57 17.72
C GLN A 111 8.91 -7.21 16.36
N VAL A 112 7.64 -7.14 15.94
CA VAL A 112 7.09 -7.86 14.79
C VAL A 112 6.37 -6.85 13.89
N ASP A 113 6.76 -6.82 12.62
CA ASP A 113 5.98 -6.12 11.60
C ASP A 113 4.74 -6.97 11.29
N LEU A 114 3.56 -6.46 11.64
CA LEU A 114 2.24 -7.06 11.45
C LEU A 114 1.52 -6.45 10.23
N SER A 115 2.26 -5.94 9.23
CA SER A 115 1.64 -5.47 8.00
C SER A 115 1.19 -6.62 7.10
N CYS A 116 0.12 -6.42 6.33
CA CYS A 116 -0.30 -7.41 5.33
C CYS A 116 0.77 -7.64 4.25
N THR A 117 1.66 -6.67 4.00
CA THR A 117 2.60 -6.72 2.88
C THR A 117 3.92 -7.44 3.18
N SER A 118 4.20 -7.81 4.44
CA SER A 118 5.48 -8.34 4.86
C SER A 118 5.32 -9.51 5.84
N ILE A 119 5.85 -10.67 5.48
CA ILE A 119 5.88 -11.87 6.34
C ILE A 119 7.28 -12.17 6.91
N ARG A 120 8.29 -11.35 6.58
CA ARG A 120 9.70 -11.62 6.93
C ARG A 120 9.98 -11.46 8.42
N SER A 121 9.32 -10.50 9.06
CA SER A 121 9.37 -10.26 10.50
C SER A 121 8.92 -11.46 11.32
N LEU A 122 7.97 -12.25 10.81
CA LEU A 122 7.42 -13.43 11.48
C LEU A 122 8.47 -14.53 11.68
N ASN A 123 9.54 -14.56 10.89
CA ASN A 123 10.63 -15.53 11.09
C ASN A 123 11.39 -15.33 12.40
N ARG A 124 11.26 -14.15 13.04
CA ARG A 124 11.83 -13.86 14.36
C ARG A 124 10.98 -14.39 15.51
N LEU A 125 9.77 -14.87 15.23
CA LEU A 125 8.90 -15.46 16.24
C LEU A 125 9.34 -16.89 16.58
N PRO A 126 9.13 -17.31 17.84
CA PRO A 126 9.23 -18.71 18.23
C PRO A 126 8.43 -19.62 17.29
N ASN A 127 8.96 -20.81 17.05
CA ASN A 127 8.30 -21.78 16.16
C ASN A 127 6.91 -22.18 16.68
N SER A 128 6.67 -22.12 18.00
CA SER A 128 5.40 -22.42 18.66
C SER A 128 4.25 -21.55 18.16
N ILE A 129 4.45 -20.23 18.11
CA ILE A 129 3.37 -19.26 17.79
C ILE A 129 3.42 -18.69 16.37
N ARG A 130 4.52 -18.93 15.63
CA ARG A 130 4.72 -18.31 14.31
C ARG A 130 3.63 -18.66 13.30
N ALA A 131 3.13 -19.90 13.33
CA ALA A 131 2.06 -20.34 12.44
C ALA A 131 0.75 -19.61 12.75
N ASP A 132 0.38 -19.55 14.03
CA ASP A 132 -0.88 -18.97 14.48
C ASP A 132 -0.93 -17.46 14.26
N VAL A 133 0.18 -16.75 14.54
CA VAL A 133 0.30 -15.32 14.22
C VAL A 133 0.19 -15.09 12.72
N ARG A 134 0.82 -15.93 11.89
CA ARG A 134 0.70 -15.81 10.43
C ARG A 134 -0.75 -16.04 9.99
N GLU A 135 -1.40 -17.08 10.47
CA GLU A 135 -2.77 -17.43 10.11
C GLU A 135 -3.74 -16.30 10.49
N THR A 136 -3.61 -15.76 11.71
CA THR A 136 -4.40 -14.63 12.18
C THR A 136 -4.26 -13.41 11.27
N MET A 137 -3.02 -13.04 10.92
CA MET A 137 -2.76 -11.88 10.07
C MET A 137 -3.25 -12.09 8.63
N VAL A 138 -2.99 -13.26 8.04
CA VAL A 138 -3.48 -13.58 6.68
C VAL A 138 -5.00 -13.61 6.65
N GLY A 139 -5.64 -14.17 7.68
CA GLY A 139 -7.09 -14.19 7.84
C GLY A 139 -7.68 -12.78 7.85
N PHE A 140 -7.14 -11.88 8.67
CA PHE A 140 -7.53 -10.47 8.68
C PHE A 140 -7.37 -9.80 7.30
N CYS A 141 -6.22 -9.97 6.66
CA CYS A 141 -5.94 -9.32 5.38
C CYS A 141 -6.89 -9.81 4.26
N ASN A 142 -7.28 -11.08 4.28
CA ASN A 142 -8.30 -11.61 3.36
C ASN A 142 -9.69 -11.07 3.70
N GLN A 143 -10.08 -11.10 4.98
CA GLN A 143 -11.36 -10.56 5.44
C GLN A 143 -11.52 -9.07 5.08
N ALA A 144 -10.45 -8.28 5.18
CA ALA A 144 -10.47 -6.88 4.77
C ALA A 144 -10.81 -6.73 3.27
N GLY A 145 -10.31 -7.63 2.42
CA GLY A 145 -10.67 -7.69 1.00
C GLY A 145 -12.16 -7.97 0.79
N ASP A 146 -12.71 -8.92 1.54
CA ASP A 146 -14.12 -9.30 1.47
C ASP A 146 -15.03 -8.16 1.95
N ILE A 147 -14.67 -7.49 3.05
CA ILE A 147 -15.39 -6.31 3.57
C ILE A 147 -15.47 -5.20 2.49
N VAL A 148 -14.39 -4.97 1.75
CA VAL A 148 -14.40 -3.99 0.65
C VAL A 148 -15.41 -4.40 -0.41
N THR A 149 -15.41 -5.65 -0.84
CA THR A 149 -16.35 -6.13 -1.88
C THR A 149 -17.80 -6.09 -1.40
N ASP A 150 -18.05 -6.47 -0.15
CA ASP A 150 -19.38 -6.47 0.46
C ASP A 150 -19.94 -5.05 0.64
N SER A 151 -19.06 -4.05 0.76
CA SER A 151 -19.47 -2.64 0.80
C SER A 151 -19.98 -2.09 -0.56
N GLY A 152 -19.89 -2.90 -1.62
CA GLY A 152 -20.26 -2.53 -2.99
C GLY A 152 -19.16 -1.78 -3.74
N LEU A 153 -17.94 -1.76 -3.22
CA LEU A 153 -16.76 -1.21 -3.89
C LEU A 153 -15.92 -2.34 -4.49
N SER A 154 -15.32 -2.10 -5.65
CA SER A 154 -14.20 -2.92 -6.08
C SER A 154 -12.96 -2.60 -5.24
N VAL A 155 -12.05 -3.57 -5.12
CA VAL A 155 -10.74 -3.35 -4.47
C VAL A 155 -9.98 -2.20 -5.13
N GLU A 156 -10.08 -2.04 -6.45
CA GLU A 156 -9.46 -0.93 -7.19
C GLU A 156 -10.07 0.42 -6.80
N GLN A 157 -11.40 0.52 -6.70
CA GLN A 157 -12.09 1.75 -6.29
C GLN A 157 -11.72 2.15 -4.87
N PHE A 158 -11.73 1.19 -3.95
CA PHE A 158 -11.32 1.44 -2.56
C PHE A 158 -9.87 1.93 -2.50
N ASN A 159 -8.94 1.28 -3.23
CA ASN A 159 -7.55 1.72 -3.33
C ASN A 159 -7.42 3.13 -3.91
N ALA A 160 -8.14 3.44 -4.98
CA ALA A 160 -8.11 4.76 -5.60
C ALA A 160 -8.57 5.84 -4.61
N MET A 161 -9.61 5.57 -3.82
CA MET A 161 -10.07 6.47 -2.75
C MET A 161 -9.05 6.57 -1.62
N THR A 162 -8.44 5.47 -1.19
CA THR A 162 -7.36 5.46 -0.19
C THR A 162 -6.16 6.29 -0.65
N ALA A 163 -5.76 6.20 -1.91
CA ALA A 163 -4.68 7.03 -2.45
C ALA A 163 -5.10 8.51 -2.54
N ALA A 164 -6.32 8.78 -3.03
CA ALA A 164 -6.79 10.14 -3.28
C ALA A 164 -7.04 10.95 -1.99
N HIS A 165 -7.51 10.33 -0.90
CA HIS A 165 -7.88 11.08 0.31
C HIS A 165 -6.68 11.80 0.95
N GLN A 166 -5.46 11.31 0.74
CA GLN A 166 -4.25 11.90 1.31
C GLN A 166 -3.91 13.27 0.69
N SER A 167 -4.28 13.48 -0.58
CA SER A 167 -3.96 14.69 -1.33
C SER A 167 -5.20 15.51 -1.74
N ASN A 168 -6.41 15.04 -1.42
CA ASN A 168 -7.67 15.70 -1.74
C ASN A 168 -8.44 16.06 -0.44
N PRO A 169 -8.33 17.30 0.05
CA PRO A 169 -8.96 17.71 1.31
C PRO A 169 -10.51 17.65 1.25
N GLN A 170 -11.10 17.94 0.09
CA GLN A 170 -12.56 17.85 -0.08
C GLN A 170 -13.06 16.40 0.05
N LEU A 171 -12.33 15.45 -0.51
CA LEU A 171 -12.64 14.03 -0.34
C LEU A 171 -12.48 13.58 1.12
N ALA A 172 -11.40 14.01 1.78
CA ALA A 172 -11.15 13.69 3.18
C ALA A 172 -12.28 14.20 4.09
N GLU A 173 -12.75 15.43 3.87
CA GLU A 173 -13.87 16.01 4.61
C GLU A 173 -15.17 15.21 4.40
N ARG A 174 -15.49 14.85 3.15
CA ARG A 174 -16.67 14.03 2.83
C ARG A 174 -16.62 12.64 3.49
N ILE A 175 -15.45 12.00 3.51
CA ILE A 175 -15.24 10.71 4.20
C ILE A 175 -15.44 10.88 5.71
N ALA A 176 -14.88 11.92 6.33
CA ALA A 176 -15.02 12.18 7.76
C ALA A 176 -16.48 12.45 8.17
N ALA A 177 -17.22 13.21 7.34
CA ALA A 177 -18.64 13.45 7.53
C ALA A 177 -19.45 12.14 7.46
N ALA A 178 -19.19 11.31 6.44
CA ALA A 178 -19.84 10.01 6.28
C ALA A 178 -19.55 9.05 7.46
N ILE A 179 -18.31 8.99 7.93
CA ILE A 179 -17.94 8.21 9.13
C ILE A 179 -18.75 8.67 10.36
N THR A 180 -18.85 9.98 10.57
CA THR A 180 -19.60 10.55 11.70
C THR A 180 -21.06 10.18 11.62
N GLN A 181 -21.67 10.32 10.45
CA GLN A 181 -23.06 9.94 10.21
C GLN A 181 -23.31 8.46 10.51
N ILE A 182 -22.48 7.56 9.97
CA ILE A 182 -22.61 6.11 10.19
C ILE A 182 -22.52 5.78 11.67
N LYS A 183 -21.56 6.38 12.40
CA LYS A 183 -21.42 6.16 13.85
C LYS A 183 -22.65 6.62 14.62
N THR A 184 -23.24 7.75 14.26
CA THR A 184 -24.48 8.22 14.88
C THR A 184 -25.66 7.29 14.57
N GLU A 185 -25.75 6.76 13.34
CA GLU A 185 -26.79 5.79 12.94
C GLU A 185 -26.70 4.49 13.77
N GLN A 186 -25.49 4.01 14.07
CA GLN A 186 -25.26 2.80 14.88
C GLN A 186 -25.58 2.95 16.37
N GLN A 187 -25.71 4.19 16.86
CA GLN A 187 -25.99 4.49 18.27
C GLN A 187 -27.47 4.75 18.56
N ARG A 188 -28.32 4.67 17.54
CA ARG A 188 -29.78 4.77 17.66
C ARG A 188 -30.41 3.38 17.67
#